data_AF-A0A6I9PF69-F1
#
_entry.id   AF-A0A6I9PF69-F1
#
_cell.length_a   1.000
_cell.length_b   1.000
_cell.length_c   1.000
_cell.angle_alpha   90.00
_cell.angle_beta   90.00
_cell.angle_gamma   90.00
#
_symmetry.space_group_name_H-M   'P 1'
#
loop_
_entity.id
_entity.type
_entity.pdbx_description
1 polymer ?
#
loop_
_entity_poly.entity_id
_entity_poly.type
_entity_poly.pdbx_seq_one_letter_code
_entity_poly.pdbx_strand_id
1 'polypeptide(L)'
;MPRLEVQSFLDFAPHYFTYITGAVQQKRPTALAKILGVYRIGYKNSQNNTEKKLDLLVMENLFYGRKMAQVRITGQYATQQW
;
A
#
# COMPACT_ATOMS: atom_id res chain seq x y z
N MET A 1 1.47 4.02 -9.87
CA MET A 1 0.96 4.95 -8.86
C MET A 1 0.94 6.34 -9.48
N PRO A 2 -0.16 7.08 -9.38
CA PRO A 2 -0.19 8.49 -9.75
C PRO A 2 0.97 9.23 -9.09
N ARG A 3 1.55 10.20 -9.80
CA ARG A 3 2.68 11.00 -9.30
C ARG A 3 2.38 11.65 -7.93
N LEU A 4 1.12 12.04 -7.71
CA LEU A 4 0.65 12.59 -6.44
C LEU A 4 0.75 11.58 -5.28
N GLU A 5 0.29 10.35 -5.46
CA GLU A 5 0.37 9.30 -4.42
C GLU A 5 1.81 8.98 -4.04
N VAL A 6 2.72 8.96 -5.03
CA VAL A 6 4.15 8.74 -4.77
C VAL A 6 4.74 9.91 -3.97
N GLN A 7 4.39 11.15 -4.31
CA GLN A 7 4.87 12.32 -3.56
C GLN A 7 4.31 12.32 -2.14
N SER A 8 3.01 12.12 -1.98
CA SER A 8 2.39 12.00 -0.66
C SER A 8 3.00 10.87 0.16
N PHE A 9 3.33 9.73 -0.48
CA PHE A 9 4.07 8.65 0.17
C PHE A 9 5.43 9.11 0.69
N LEU A 10 6.22 9.78 -0.14
CA LEU A 10 7.54 10.29 0.27
C LEU A 10 7.45 11.29 1.42
N ASP A 11 6.43 12.15 1.42
CA ASP A 11 6.21 13.15 2.47
C ASP A 11 5.83 12.49 3.81
N PHE A 12 4.98 11.45 3.79
CA PHE A 12 4.58 10.75 5.02
C PHE A 12 5.55 9.64 5.45
N ALA A 13 6.37 9.12 4.54
CA ALA A 13 7.21 7.94 4.77
C ALA A 13 8.08 8.01 6.03
N PRO A 14 8.77 9.13 6.35
CA PRO A 14 9.55 9.24 7.58
C PRO A 14 8.71 8.97 8.83
N HIS A 15 7.53 9.58 8.92
CA HIS A 15 6.62 9.41 10.05
C HIS A 15 6.07 7.99 10.16
N TYR A 16 5.74 7.38 9.01
CA TYR A 16 5.29 6.00 8.95
C TYR A 16 6.36 5.03 9.45
N PHE A 17 7.61 5.17 9.00
CA PHE A 17 8.69 4.29 9.44
C PHE A 17 8.99 4.48 10.93
N THR A 18 9.02 5.71 11.44
CA THR A 18 9.17 5.95 12.89
C THR A 18 8.08 5.24 13.70
N TYR A 19 6.81 5.38 13.29
CA TYR A 19 5.68 4.76 13.98
C TYR A 19 5.77 3.22 13.94
N ILE A 20 5.93 2.64 12.74
CA ILE A 20 5.97 1.19 12.55
C ILE A 20 7.15 0.57 13.29
N THR A 21 8.32 1.21 13.26
CA THR A 21 9.51 0.69 13.95
C THR A 21 9.27 0.66 15.47
N GLY A 22 8.70 1.72 16.04
CA GLY A 22 8.34 1.75 17.46
C GLY A 22 7.28 0.71 17.83
N ALA A 23 6.23 0.57 17.01
CA ALA A 23 5.18 -0.42 17.23
C ALA A 23 5.71 -1.86 17.17
N VAL A 24 6.58 -2.16 16.21
CA VAL A 24 7.22 -3.48 16.06
C VAL A 24 8.16 -3.76 17.24
N GLN A 25 9.02 -2.82 17.64
CA GLN A 25 9.92 -2.97 18.79
C GLN A 25 9.16 -3.21 20.09
N GLN A 26 8.06 -2.51 20.29
CA GLN A 26 7.21 -2.62 21.49
C GLN A 26 6.18 -3.75 21.40
N LYS A 27 6.18 -4.54 20.31
CA LYS A 27 5.21 -5.61 20.03
C LYS A 27 3.74 -5.15 20.14
N ARG A 28 3.45 -3.91 19.73
CA ARG A 28 2.11 -3.33 19.76
C ARG A 28 1.36 -3.64 18.46
N PRO A 29 0.11 -4.13 18.53
CA PRO A 29 -0.70 -4.34 17.33
C PRO A 29 -1.06 -2.99 16.67
N THR A 30 -1.05 -2.94 15.34
CA THR A 30 -1.35 -1.73 14.55
C THR A 30 -2.32 -2.07 13.42
N ALA A 31 -3.24 -1.15 13.11
CA ALA A 31 -4.15 -1.26 11.97
C ALA A 31 -3.57 -0.66 10.68
N LEU A 32 -2.38 -0.03 10.74
CA LEU A 32 -1.69 0.46 9.55
C LEU A 32 -1.09 -0.70 8.77
N ALA A 33 -1.26 -0.67 7.45
CA ALA A 33 -0.71 -1.65 6.55
C ALA A 33 0.82 -1.59 6.55
N LYS A 34 1.48 -2.74 6.73
CA LYS A 34 2.93 -2.84 6.59
C LYS A 34 3.34 -2.86 5.13
N ILE A 35 3.88 -1.73 4.68
CA ILE A 35 4.58 -1.55 3.42
C ILE A 35 5.97 -2.19 3.52
N LEU A 36 6.24 -3.14 2.64
CA LEU A 36 7.51 -3.86 2.51
C LEU A 36 8.45 -3.16 1.52
N GLY A 37 7.90 -2.51 0.49
CA GLY A 37 8.70 -1.75 -0.48
C GLY A 37 7.89 -1.08 -1.59
N VAL A 38 8.48 -0.06 -2.19
CA VAL A 38 7.94 0.66 -3.37
C VAL A 38 8.95 0.53 -4.51
N TYR A 39 8.50 0.07 -5.67
CA TYR A 39 9.36 -0.22 -6.82
C TYR A 39 8.82 0.45 -8.08
N ARG A 40 9.72 0.93 -8.94
CA ARG A 40 9.41 1.41 -10.28
C ARG A 40 10.12 0.53 -11.31
N ILE A 41 9.34 -0.20 -12.09
CA ILE A 41 9.83 -1.04 -13.17
C ILE A 41 9.66 -0.30 -14.48
N GLY A 42 10.78 -0.03 -15.17
CA GLY A 42 10.79 0.48 -16.53
C GLY A 42 11.08 -0.64 -17.52
N TYR A 43 10.22 -0.81 -18.52
CA TYR A 43 10.42 -1.73 -19.64
C TYR A 43 10.51 -0.94 -20.94
N LYS A 44 11.62 -1.13 -21.66
CA LYS A 44 11.82 -0.59 -23.00
C LYS A 44 11.80 -1.74 -23.99
N ASN A 45 10.80 -1.76 -24.85
CA ASN A 45 10.74 -2.73 -25.94
C ASN A 45 11.38 -2.12 -27.19
N SER A 46 12.53 -2.66 -27.58
CA SER A 46 13.30 -2.20 -28.73
C SER A 46 12.60 -2.52 -30.07
N GLN A 47 11.75 -3.56 -30.13
CA GLN A 47 11.11 -3.99 -31.39
C GLN A 47 9.96 -3.09 -31.84
N ASN A 48 9.25 -2.46 -30.91
CA ASN A 48 8.10 -1.58 -31.17
C ASN A 48 8.29 -0.19 -30.55
N ASN A 49 9.53 0.15 -30.17
CA ASN A 49 9.97 1.43 -29.63
C ASN A 49 9.08 1.96 -28.48
N THR A 50 8.49 1.04 -27.71
CA THR A 50 7.52 1.37 -26.68
C THR A 50 8.18 1.33 -25.31
N GLU A 51 8.08 2.43 -24.55
CA GLU A 51 8.49 2.49 -23.15
C GLU A 51 7.27 2.39 -22.24
N LYS A 52 7.34 1.50 -21.25
CA LYS A 52 6.34 1.37 -20.19
C LYS A 52 6.99 1.53 -18.83
N LYS A 53 6.33 2.26 -17.93
CA LYS A 53 6.72 2.39 -16.53
C LYS A 53 5.58 1.89 -15.66
N LEU A 54 5.91 1.05 -14.70
CA LEU A 54 4.97 0.47 -13.74
C LEU A 54 5.48 0.74 -12.33
N ASP A 55 4.65 1.33 -11.49
CA ASP A 55 4.95 1.45 -10.06
C ASP A 55 4.21 0.36 -9.29
N LEU A 56 4.94 -0.31 -8.40
CA LEU A 56 4.46 -1.39 -7.56
C LEU A 56 4.66 -1.01 -6.09
N LEU A 57 3.64 -1.26 -5.29
CA LEU A 57 3.71 -1.22 -3.83
C LEU A 57 3.56 -2.64 -3.31
N VAL A 58 4.54 -3.10 -2.54
CA VAL A 58 4.52 -4.41 -1.89
C VAL A 58 4.16 -4.19 -0.43
N MET A 59 3.13 -4.89 0.05
CA MET A 59 2.61 -4.77 1.41
C MET A 59 2.13 -6.12 1.94
N GLU A 60 1.89 -6.19 3.25
CA GLU A 60 1.39 -7.41 3.89
C GLU A 60 0.02 -7.85 3.35
N ASN A 61 -0.17 -9.16 3.20
CA ASN A 61 -1.45 -9.74 2.82
C ASN A 61 -2.27 -10.07 4.08
N LEU A 62 -3.28 -9.24 4.37
CA LEU A 62 -4.16 -9.41 5.54
C LEU A 62 -5.07 -10.65 5.46
N PHE A 63 -5.31 -11.20 4.27
CA PHE A 63 -6.26 -12.30 4.04
C PHE A 63 -5.58 -13.66 3.82
N TYR A 64 -4.29 -13.76 4.06
CA TYR A 64 -3.55 -14.99 3.86
C TYR A 64 -4.14 -16.15 4.67
N GLY A 65 -4.45 -17.27 4.00
CA GLY A 65 -5.00 -18.47 4.62
C GLY A 65 -6.46 -18.38 5.08
N ARG A 66 -7.20 -17.32 4.73
CA ARG A 66 -8.61 -17.14 5.13
C ARG A 66 -9.53 -17.14 3.90
N LYS A 67 -10.56 -17.99 3.89
CA LYS A 67 -11.66 -17.91 2.91
C LYS A 67 -12.58 -16.74 3.30
N MET A 68 -12.40 -15.61 2.63
CA MET A 68 -13.18 -14.39 2.84
C MET A 68 -14.36 -14.36 1.86
N ALA A 69 -15.59 -14.30 2.36
CA ALA A 69 -16.80 -14.24 1.53
C ALA A 69 -17.19 -12.79 1.16
N GLN A 70 -16.85 -11.80 1.98
CA GLN A 70 -17.06 -10.37 1.72
C GLN A 70 -16.07 -9.53 2.54
N VAL A 71 -15.47 -8.51 1.92
CA VAL A 71 -14.54 -7.55 2.54
C VAL A 71 -14.88 -6.15 2.06
N ARG A 72 -15.20 -5.25 2.99
CA ARG A 72 -15.13 -3.79 2.85
C ARG A 72 -15.56 -3.21 4.19
N ILE A 73 -14.78 -2.32 4.81
CA ILE A 73 -15.39 -1.44 5.81
C ILE A 73 -14.87 -0.02 5.67
N THR A 74 -15.82 0.87 5.42
CA THR A 74 -15.72 2.32 5.45
C THR A 74 -16.59 2.78 6.61
N GLY A 75 -16.03 3.61 7.49
CA GLY A 75 -16.67 4.01 8.74
C GLY A 75 -17.64 5.16 8.57
N GLN A 76 -18.70 5.11 9.38
CA GLN A 76 -19.88 5.92 9.24
C GLN A 76 -19.58 7.44 9.30
N TYR A 77 -20.32 8.28 8.59
CA TYR A 77 -21.76 8.10 8.50
C TYR A 77 -22.23 7.52 7.16
N ALA A 78 -21.63 6.41 6.69
CA ALA A 78 -22.27 5.28 5.98
C ALA A 78 -23.79 5.31 6.14
N THR A 79 -24.38 6.00 5.20
CA THR A 79 -25.79 6.28 5.20
C THR A 79 -26.48 5.01 4.77
N GLN A 80 -27.52 4.67 5.53
CA GLN A 80 -28.42 3.56 5.32
C GLN A 80 -28.70 3.30 3.84
N GLN A 81 -28.76 2.03 3.47
CA GLN A 81 -29.92 1.50 2.78
C GLN A 81 -29.93 -0.04 2.86
N TRP A 82 -31.14 -0.54 3.08
CA TRP A 82 -31.54 -1.90 3.41
C TRP A 82 -31.21 -2.90 2.30
#